data_AF-A0A7C4UEF6-F1
#
_entry.id   AF-A0A7C4UEF6-F1
#
_cell.length_a   1.000
_cell.length_b   1.000
_cell.length_c   1.000
_cell.angle_alpha   90.00
_cell.angle_beta   90.00
_cell.angle_gamma   90.00
#
_symmetry.space_group_name_H-M   'P 1'
#
loop_
_entity.id
_entity.type
_entity.pdbx_description
1 polymer ?
#
loop_
_entity_poly.entity_id
_entity_poly.type
_entity_poly.pdbx_seq_one_letter_code
_entity_poly.pdbx_strand_id
1 'polypeptide(L)'
;MSRPRFLADEDFRFEIVLAVRRLEPAIETTTIVKTGLSGAVDSQILEYAQSNGLLLLSHDVNTLKGKAEQRIVQKAGVAVFF
;
A
#
# COMPACT_ATOMS: atom_id res chain seq x y z
N MET A 1 -10.19 -17.48 3.55
CA MET A 1 -9.15 -16.45 3.38
C MET A 1 -9.72 -15.39 2.45
N SER A 2 -9.86 -14.14 2.89
CA SER A 2 -10.22 -13.03 1.98
C SER A 2 -9.07 -12.81 0.97
N ARG A 3 -9.40 -12.43 -0.26
CA ARG A 3 -8.38 -12.08 -1.25
C ARG A 3 -7.69 -10.78 -0.83
N PRO A 4 -6.36 -10.71 -0.83
CA PRO A 4 -5.65 -9.49 -0.46
C PRO A 4 -5.97 -8.37 -1.46
N ARG A 5 -6.14 -7.16 -0.93
CA ARG A 5 -6.40 -5.94 -1.69
C ARG A 5 -5.21 -5.03 -1.54
N PHE A 6 -4.70 -4.48 -2.64
CA PHE A 6 -3.47 -3.70 -2.63
C PHE A 6 -3.72 -2.22 -2.91
N LEU A 7 -2.96 -1.36 -2.25
CA LEU A 7 -2.85 0.07 -2.51
C LEU A 7 -1.45 0.35 -3.02
N ALA A 8 -1.29 0.78 -4.26
CA ALA A 8 0.00 1.21 -4.77
C ALA A 8 0.27 2.67 -4.38
N ASP A 9 1.45 2.90 -3.82
CA ASP A 9 2.01 4.22 -3.55
C ASP A 9 2.07 5.09 -4.81
N GLU A 10 2.16 6.42 -4.66
CA GLU A 10 2.17 7.35 -5.79
C GLU A 10 3.41 7.20 -6.68
N ASP A 11 4.56 6.91 -6.07
CA ASP A 11 5.83 6.67 -6.75
C ASP A 11 6.06 5.19 -7.12
N PHE A 12 5.06 4.33 -6.90
CA PHE A 12 5.15 2.93 -7.27
C PHE A 12 5.12 2.77 -8.80
N ARG A 13 5.94 1.85 -9.34
CA ARG A 13 5.99 1.59 -10.79
C ARG A 13 4.64 1.12 -11.31
N PHE A 14 3.95 1.99 -12.06
CA PHE A 14 2.60 1.74 -12.51
C PHE A 14 2.50 0.54 -13.47
N GLU A 15 3.59 0.21 -14.18
CA GLU A 15 3.67 -0.96 -15.05
C GLU A 15 3.46 -2.27 -14.28
N ILE A 16 3.89 -2.33 -13.01
CA ILE A 16 3.64 -3.50 -12.14
C ILE A 16 2.14 -3.63 -11.87
N VAL A 17 1.46 -2.52 -11.56
CA VAL A 17 0.00 -2.51 -11.35
C VAL A 17 -0.75 -2.95 -12.61
N LEU A 18 -0.33 -2.45 -13.78
CA LEU A 18 -0.90 -2.84 -15.07
C LEU A 18 -0.67 -4.33 -15.36
N ALA A 19 0.54 -4.83 -15.14
CA ALA A 19 0.89 -6.23 -15.35
C ALA A 19 0.06 -7.13 -14.42
N VAL A 20 -0.04 -6.81 -13.13
CA VAL A 20 -0.85 -7.57 -12.16
C VAL A 20 -2.32 -7.60 -12.58
N ARG A 21 -2.90 -6.44 -12.94
CA ARG A 21 -4.31 -6.39 -13.42
C ARG A 21 -4.55 -7.22 -14.68
N ARG A 22 -3.55 -7.30 -15.56
CA ARG A 22 -3.63 -8.07 -16.81
C ARG A 22 -3.44 -9.56 -16.59
N LEU A 23 -2.44 -9.96 -15.79
CA LEU A 23 -2.05 -11.35 -15.61
C LEU A 23 -2.92 -12.05 -14.55
N GLU A 24 -3.31 -11.34 -13.50
CA GLU A 24 -4.04 -11.88 -12.35
C GLU A 24 -5.20 -10.94 -11.97
N PRO A 25 -6.28 -10.86 -12.77
CA PRO A 25 -7.39 -9.92 -12.56
C PRO A 25 -8.19 -10.18 -11.27
N ALA A 26 -8.02 -11.36 -10.66
CA ALA A 26 -8.60 -11.67 -9.36
C ALA A 26 -7.92 -10.92 -8.19
N ILE A 27 -6.74 -10.33 -8.43
CA ILE A 27 -6.04 -9.50 -7.46
C ILE A 27 -6.57 -8.07 -7.54
N GLU A 28 -7.19 -7.61 -6.45
CA GLU A 28 -7.68 -6.25 -6.35
C GLU A 28 -6.53 -5.26 -6.10
N THR A 29 -6.42 -4.25 -6.95
CA THR A 29 -5.41 -3.20 -6.84
C THR A 29 -6.03 -1.82 -7.02
N THR A 30 -5.74 -0.89 -6.13
CA THR A 30 -5.98 0.55 -6.28
C THR A 30 -4.67 1.33 -6.17
N THR A 31 -4.69 2.62 -6.48
CA THR A 31 -3.51 3.50 -6.39
C THR A 31 -3.84 4.72 -5.54
N ILE A 32 -2.85 5.32 -4.88
CA ILE A 32 -3.03 6.55 -4.08
C ILE A 32 -3.70 7.68 -4.90
N VAL A 33 -3.32 7.79 -6.17
CA VAL A 33 -3.93 8.76 -7.09
C VAL A 33 -5.43 8.54 -7.24
N LYS A 34 -5.88 7.28 -7.35
CA LYS A 34 -7.30 6.96 -7.47
C LYS A 34 -8.09 7.18 -6.17
N THR A 35 -7.42 7.14 -5.02
CA THR A 35 -8.06 7.39 -3.73
C THR A 35 -8.14 8.87 -3.38
N GLY A 36 -7.57 9.76 -4.21
CA GLY A 36 -7.51 11.21 -3.96
C GLY A 36 -6.53 11.59 -2.84
N LEU A 37 -5.58 10.71 -2.51
CA LEU A 37 -4.59 10.91 -1.45
C LEU A 37 -3.20 11.31 -2.00
N SER A 38 -3.12 11.76 -3.25
CA SER A 38 -1.86 12.24 -3.84
C SER A 38 -1.22 13.32 -2.96
N GLY A 39 0.09 13.19 -2.71
CA GLY A 39 0.86 14.09 -1.85
C GLY A 39 0.51 14.02 -0.35
N ALA A 40 -0.32 13.07 0.09
CA ALA A 40 -0.54 12.81 1.51
C ALA A 40 0.75 12.27 2.16
N VAL A 41 0.95 12.60 3.44
CA VAL A 41 2.12 12.07 4.17
C VAL A 41 1.94 10.59 4.50
N ASP A 42 3.04 9.84 4.64
CA ASP A 42 3.00 8.39 4.84
C ASP A 42 2.10 7.93 6.00
N SER A 43 1.99 8.72 7.08
CA SER A 43 1.13 8.36 8.21
C SER A 43 -0.35 8.29 7.79
N GLN A 44 -0.80 9.23 6.95
CA GLN A 44 -2.17 9.25 6.41
C GLN A 44 -2.38 8.09 5.44
N ILE A 45 -1.39 7.78 4.60
CA ILE A 45 -1.44 6.65 3.66
C ILE A 45 -1.55 5.32 4.41
N LEU A 46 -0.74 5.13 5.46
CA LEU A 46 -0.73 3.92 6.28
C LEU A 46 -2.04 3.76 7.08
N GLU A 47 -2.58 4.85 7.62
CA GLU A 47 -3.87 4.85 8.32
C GLU A 47 -5.03 4.52 7.36
N TYR A 48 -5.01 5.08 6.15
CA TYR A 48 -5.99 4.76 5.11
C TYR A 48 -5.91 3.28 4.71
N ALA A 49 -4.70 2.75 4.48
CA ALA A 49 -4.50 1.35 4.13
C ALA A 49 -5.05 0.43 5.21
N GLN A 50 -4.70 0.70 6.47
CA GLN A 50 -5.19 -0.08 7.61
C GLN A 50 -6.72 -0.03 7.73
N SER A 51 -7.31 1.16 7.69
CA SER A 51 -8.76 1.36 7.87
C SER A 51 -9.58 0.67 6.78
N ASN A 52 -8.99 0.47 5.59
CA ASN A 52 -9.65 -0.15 4.45
C ASN A 52 -9.24 -1.62 4.22
N GLY A 53 -8.40 -2.20 5.10
CA GLY A 53 -7.88 -3.56 4.94
C GLY A 53 -7.06 -3.75 3.66
N LEU A 54 -6.33 -2.71 3.24
CA LEU A 54 -5.46 -2.70 2.07
C LEU A 54 -4.02 -2.99 2.48
N LEU A 55 -3.25 -3.62 1.60
CA LEU A 55 -1.80 -3.78 1.71
C LEU A 55 -1.12 -2.73 0.82
N LEU A 56 -0.31 -1.85 1.41
CA LEU A 56 0.46 -0.84 0.71
C LEU A 56 1.63 -1.48 -0.06
N LEU A 57 1.74 -1.18 -1.34
CA LEU A 57 2.88 -1.51 -2.20
C LEU A 57 3.71 -0.24 -2.38
N SER A 58 4.97 -0.25 -1.95
CA SER A 58 5.89 0.88 -2.15
C SER A 58 7.31 0.41 -2.42
N HIS A 59 8.07 1.21 -3.16
CA HIS A 59 9.50 1.00 -3.36
C HIS A 59 10.36 1.70 -2.30
N ASP A 60 9.78 2.55 -1.44
CA ASP A 60 10.54 3.25 -0.41
C ASP A 60 10.88 2.31 0.76
N VAL A 61 11.98 1.59 0.61
CA VAL A 61 12.53 0.75 1.68
C VAL A 61 13.27 1.55 2.75
N ASN A 62 13.59 2.83 2.49
CA ASN A 62 14.41 3.63 3.38
C ASN A 62 13.59 4.29 4.48
N THR A 63 12.38 4.79 4.16
CA THR A 63 11.54 5.49 5.12
C THR A 63 10.30 4.69 5.55
N LEU A 64 9.61 4.04 4.60
CA LEU A 64 8.37 3.30 4.90
C LEU A 64 8.65 2.01 5.69
N LYS A 65 9.82 1.39 5.53
CA LYS A 65 10.24 0.24 6.34
C LYS A 65 10.32 0.58 7.82
N GLY A 66 11.03 1.66 8.17
CA GLY A 66 11.15 2.10 9.56
C GLY A 66 9.79 2.45 10.18
N LYS A 67 8.91 3.11 9.40
CA LYS A 67 7.54 3.43 9.83
C LYS A 67 6.68 2.18 10.03
N ALA A 68 6.78 1.20 9.14
CA ALA A 68 6.09 -0.08 9.29
C ALA A 68 6.56 -0.82 10.56
N GLU A 69 7.88 -0.94 10.77
CA GLU A 69 8.46 -1.57 11.95
C GLU A 69 8.01 -0.89 13.25
N GLN A 70 8.02 0.45 13.30
CA GLN A 70 7.52 1.22 14.45
C GLN A 70 6.06 0.89 14.77
N ARG A 71 5.21 0.72 13.76
CA ARG A 71 3.80 0.36 13.96
C ARG A 71 3.63 -1.06 14.50
N ILE A 72 4.50 -2.01 14.14
CA ILE A 72 4.52 -3.35 14.76
C ILE A 72 4.82 -3.22 16.25
N VAL A 73 5.88 -2.48 16.59
CA VAL A 73 6.30 -2.27 17.98
C VAL A 73 5.18 -1.62 18.80
N GLN A 74 4.45 -0.68 18.20
CA GLN A 74 3.31 0.00 18.81
C GLN A 74 2.01 -0.82 18.82
N LYS A 75 2.02 -2.05 18.27
CA LYS A 75 0.81 -2.89 18.07
C LYS A 75 -0.29 -2.21 17.23
N ALA A 76 0.11 -1.25 16.41
CA ALA A 76 -0.77 -0.53 15.48
C ALA A 76 -1.02 -1.31 14.18
N GLY A 77 -0.44 -2.51 14.01
CA GLY A 77 -0.58 -3.34 12.82
C GLY A 77 0.24 -2.83 11.63
N VAL A 78 0.50 -3.72 10.67
CA VAL A 78 1.22 -3.39 9.43
C VAL A 78 0.47 -3.88 8.22
N ALA A 79 0.48 -3.02 7.22
CA ALA A 79 -0.12 -3.23 5.93
C ALA A 79 0.84 -2.72 4.85
N VAL A 80 2.10 -3.17 4.88
CA VAL A 80 3.14 -2.74 3.91
C VAL A 80 3.84 -3.97 3.35
N PHE A 81 4.01 -3.99 2.03
CA PHE A 81 4.76 -4.96 1.27
C PHE A 81 5.76 -4.19 0.39
N PHE A 82 7.05 -4.52 0.51
CA PHE A 82 8.17 -3.88 -0.18
C PHE A 82 8.54 -4.61 -1.46
#